data_AF-A0A4U9D7T2-F1
#
_entry.id   AF-A0A4U9D7T2-F1
#
_cell.length_a   1.000
_cell.length_b   1.000
_cell.length_c   1.000
_cell.angle_alpha   90.00
_cell.angle_beta   90.00
_cell.angle_gamma   90.00
#
_symmetry.space_group_name_H-M   'P 1'
#
loop_
_entity.id
_entity.type
_entity.pdbx_description
1 polymer ?
#
loop_
_entity_poly.entity_id
_entity_poly.type
_entity_poly.pdbx_seq_one_letter_code
_entity_poly.pdbx_strand_id
1 'polypeptide(L)'
;MLNIIFRIADDRGLLLLDFKDLRAITQYIGDNAKSFQNQYGNISSASVGAIQRGLLTLEQQGAEHFFGEPMLDIADWMRVDASGKGVINILSAEKLYQMPKLYAASLLWMLSELYERLPEAGDLDKPKLVFFFDEAHLLFNDAPQVLLDKIEQVIRLIRSKAVGVYFVSQNPADIPDAVLGQLGNRVQHALRAFTPKDQKAVKTAAQTMRANPAFSTEQAIQELGTGEALVSFLDEKAARRW
;
A
#
# COMPACT_ATOMS: atom_id res chain seq x y z
N MET A 1 18.59 11.13 -4.44
CA MET A 1 18.52 11.73 -5.79
C MET A 1 17.14 12.27 -6.10
N LEU A 2 16.05 11.49 -6.04
CA LEU A 2 14.70 12.01 -6.29
C LEU A 2 14.31 13.16 -5.33
N ASN A 3 14.69 13.08 -4.05
CA ASN A 3 14.51 14.18 -3.09
C ASN A 3 15.24 15.47 -3.49
N ILE A 4 16.37 15.38 -4.20
CA ILE A 4 17.10 16.55 -4.71
C ILE A 4 16.31 17.19 -5.86
N ILE A 5 15.68 16.37 -6.71
CA ILE A 5 14.82 16.84 -7.80
C ILE A 5 13.63 17.62 -7.24
N PHE A 6 12.92 17.06 -6.26
CA PHE A 6 11.80 17.74 -5.61
C PHE A 6 12.26 19.02 -4.89
N ARG A 7 13.38 18.96 -4.17
CA ARG A 7 13.92 20.13 -3.48
C ARG A 7 14.27 21.28 -4.44
N ILE A 8 14.87 20.97 -5.59
CA ILE A 8 15.18 21.96 -6.62
C ILE A 8 13.90 22.54 -7.24
N ALA A 9 12.86 21.73 -7.42
CA ALA A 9 11.56 22.19 -7.88
C ALA A 9 10.97 23.23 -6.92
N ASP A 10 10.91 22.88 -5.63
CA ASP A 10 10.40 23.72 -4.56
C ASP A 10 11.17 25.03 -4.43
N ASP A 11 12.51 24.96 -4.35
CA ASP A 11 13.37 26.13 -4.19
C ASP A 11 13.31 27.08 -5.41
N ARG A 12 12.82 26.61 -6.56
CA ARG A 12 12.62 27.39 -7.78
C ARG A 12 11.17 27.72 -8.10
N GLY A 13 10.23 27.32 -7.24
CA GLY A 13 8.79 27.52 -7.48
C GLY A 13 8.26 26.83 -8.73
N LEU A 14 8.89 25.72 -9.14
CA LEU A 14 8.44 24.91 -10.28
C LEU A 14 7.36 23.94 -9.78
N LEU A 15 6.12 24.14 -10.23
CA LEU A 15 5.04 23.22 -9.95
C LEU A 15 5.26 21.91 -10.74
N LEU A 16 5.14 20.78 -10.04
CA LEU A 16 5.17 19.46 -10.64
C LEU A 16 3.72 18.95 -10.65
N LEU A 17 2.98 19.29 -11.70
CA LEU A 17 1.55 19.01 -11.78
C LEU A 17 1.29 17.60 -12.30
N ASP A 18 2.10 17.17 -13.28
CA ASP A 18 1.92 15.88 -13.92
C ASP A 18 3.22 15.08 -14.10
N PHE A 19 3.06 13.90 -14.67
CA PHE A 19 4.17 13.02 -14.99
C PHE A 19 5.20 13.64 -15.97
N LYS A 20 4.75 14.50 -16.88
CA LYS A 20 5.60 15.15 -17.89
C LYS A 20 6.47 16.21 -17.25
N ASP A 21 5.94 16.96 -16.28
CA ASP A 21 6.71 17.91 -15.48
C ASP A 21 7.85 17.20 -14.73
N LEU A 22 7.56 16.04 -14.12
CA LEU A 22 8.58 15.25 -13.42
C LEU A 22 9.69 14.76 -14.37
N ARG A 23 9.32 14.32 -15.59
CA ARG A 23 10.30 13.95 -16.62
C ARG A 23 11.13 15.14 -17.06
N ALA A 24 10.48 16.28 -17.31
CA ALA A 24 11.11 17.51 -17.79
C ALA A 24 12.09 18.06 -16.75
N ILE A 25 11.71 18.14 -15.48
CA ILE A 25 12.60 18.64 -14.43
C ILE A 25 13.77 17.68 -14.17
N THR A 26 13.54 16.37 -14.24
CA THR A 26 14.61 15.37 -14.10
C THR A 26 15.64 15.54 -15.21
N GLN A 27 15.18 15.77 -16.45
CA GLN A 27 16.05 16.05 -17.59
C GLN A 27 16.80 17.37 -17.41
N TYR A 28 16.09 18.45 -17.06
CA TYR A 28 16.65 19.77 -16.81
C TYR A 28 17.75 19.76 -15.75
N ILE A 29 17.54 19.05 -14.64
CA ILE A 29 18.53 18.90 -13.57
C ILE A 29 19.74 18.09 -14.05
N GLY A 30 19.52 17.05 -14.85
CA GLY A 30 20.60 16.29 -15.48
C GLY A 30 21.49 17.16 -16.38
N ASP A 31 20.87 17.93 -17.26
CA ASP A 31 21.56 18.80 -18.22
C ASP A 31 22.31 19.95 -17.53
N ASN A 32 21.82 20.38 -16.37
CA ASN A 32 22.37 21.50 -15.60
C ASN A 32 23.07 21.07 -14.30
N ALA A 33 23.42 19.79 -14.15
CA ALA A 33 23.92 19.20 -12.90
C ALA A 33 25.04 20.00 -12.22
N LYS A 34 25.99 20.52 -13.02
CA LYS A 34 27.12 21.34 -12.51
C LYS A 34 26.65 22.62 -11.80
N SER A 35 25.57 23.25 -12.27
CA SER A 35 25.03 24.48 -11.68
C SER A 35 24.38 24.23 -10.31
N PHE A 36 23.90 23.02 -10.07
CA PHE A 36 23.24 22.62 -8.83
C PHE A 36 24.20 22.02 -7.79
N GLN A 37 25.38 21.57 -8.22
CA GLN A 37 26.29 20.77 -7.42
C GLN A 37 26.69 21.43 -6.09
N ASN A 38 26.97 22.74 -6.09
CA ASN A 38 27.43 23.44 -4.88
C ASN A 38 26.34 23.56 -3.81
N GLN A 39 25.08 23.65 -4.22
CA GLN A 39 23.97 23.89 -3.31
C GLN A 39 23.27 22.60 -2.88
N TYR A 40 23.20 21.60 -3.76
CA TYR A 40 22.42 20.37 -3.54
C TYR A 40 23.29 19.10 -3.49
N GLY A 41 24.61 19.24 -3.64
CA GLY A 41 25.55 18.12 -3.67
C GLY A 41 25.68 17.48 -5.04
N ASN A 42 26.43 16.38 -5.12
CA ASN A 42 26.77 15.75 -6.39
C ASN A 42 25.55 15.12 -7.08
N ILE A 43 25.29 15.51 -8.33
CA ILE A 43 24.23 14.97 -9.17
C ILE A 43 24.88 14.11 -10.26
N SER A 44 24.88 12.79 -10.07
CA SER A 44 25.49 11.87 -11.04
C SER A 44 24.59 11.65 -12.26
N SER A 45 25.19 11.67 -13.46
CA SER A 45 24.49 11.36 -14.71
C SER A 45 23.92 9.94 -14.71
N ALA A 46 24.62 8.98 -14.07
CA ALA A 46 24.16 7.61 -13.90
C ALA A 46 22.84 7.54 -13.10
N SER A 47 22.72 8.29 -12.00
CA SER A 47 21.50 8.34 -11.20
C SER A 47 20.35 9.02 -11.95
N VAL A 48 20.62 10.12 -12.66
CA VAL A 48 19.59 10.79 -13.48
C VAL A 48 19.08 9.84 -14.56
N GLY A 49 19.98 9.16 -15.28
CA GLY A 49 19.61 8.18 -16.29
C GLY A 49 18.83 6.99 -15.72
N ALA A 50 19.14 6.54 -14.51
CA ALA A 50 18.37 5.50 -13.82
C ALA A 50 16.94 5.95 -13.51
N ILE A 51 16.76 7.19 -13.03
CA ILE A 51 15.43 7.77 -12.76
C ILE A 51 14.65 7.90 -14.08
N GLN A 52 15.26 8.46 -15.13
CA GLN A 52 14.61 8.62 -16.44
C GLN A 52 14.11 7.28 -17.02
N ARG A 53 14.90 6.19 -16.91
CA ARG A 53 14.45 4.85 -17.34
C ARG A 53 13.30 4.31 -16.49
N GLY A 54 13.33 4.57 -15.19
CA GLY A 54 12.24 4.20 -14.29
C GLY A 54 10.95 4.94 -14.65
N LEU A 55 11.04 6.25 -14.89
CA LEU A 55 9.92 7.07 -15.36
C LEU A 55 9.39 6.56 -16.71
N LEU A 56 10.26 6.30 -17.69
CA LEU A 56 9.84 5.75 -18.98
C LEU A 56 9.09 4.42 -18.85
N THR A 57 9.52 3.55 -17.93
CA THR A 57 8.84 2.28 -17.67
C THR A 57 7.43 2.49 -17.11
N LEU A 58 7.27 3.45 -16.19
CA LEU A 58 5.97 3.81 -15.62
C LEU A 58 5.05 4.46 -16.67
N GLU A 59 5.60 5.32 -17.51
CA GLU A 59 4.90 5.95 -18.64
C GLU A 59 4.35 4.91 -19.62
N GLN A 60 5.16 3.91 -19.97
CA GLN A 60 4.73 2.78 -20.82
C GLN A 60 3.61 1.95 -20.17
N GLN A 61 3.52 1.95 -18.84
CA GLN A 61 2.41 1.35 -18.09
C GLN A 61 1.20 2.30 -17.97
N GLY A 62 1.25 3.51 -18.51
CA GLY A 62 0.13 4.45 -18.48
C GLY A 62 0.08 5.33 -17.22
N ALA A 63 1.21 5.56 -16.56
CA ALA A 63 1.29 6.44 -15.38
C ALA A 63 0.74 7.86 -15.63
N GLU A 64 0.76 8.35 -16.87
CA GLU A 64 0.17 9.65 -17.23
C GLU A 64 -1.33 9.74 -16.93
N HIS A 65 -2.05 8.61 -16.92
CA HIS A 65 -3.47 8.57 -16.58
C HIS A 65 -3.73 8.59 -15.08
N PHE A 66 -2.74 8.24 -14.26
CA PHE A 66 -2.83 8.24 -12.79
C PHE A 66 -2.34 9.56 -12.18
N PHE A 67 -1.28 10.12 -12.73
CA PHE A 67 -0.58 11.29 -12.18
C PHE A 67 -0.76 12.51 -13.10
N GLY A 68 -1.99 12.95 -13.26
CA GLY A 68 -2.37 14.12 -14.06
C GLY A 68 -3.62 14.83 -13.52
N GLU A 69 -4.03 15.92 -14.16
CA GLU A 69 -5.20 16.70 -13.77
C GLU A 69 -6.47 16.30 -14.56
N PRO A 70 -7.67 16.31 -13.93
CA PRO A 70 -7.92 16.59 -12.52
C PRO A 70 -7.45 15.44 -11.62
N MET A 71 -6.75 15.78 -10.55
CA MET A 71 -6.29 14.82 -9.55
C MET A 71 -7.49 14.27 -8.79
N LEU A 72 -7.41 12.99 -8.41
CA LEU A 72 -8.38 12.36 -7.53
C LEU A 72 -8.49 13.13 -6.21
N ASP A 73 -9.71 13.55 -5.84
CA ASP A 73 -9.99 14.05 -4.50
C ASP A 73 -10.44 12.89 -3.61
N ILE A 74 -9.62 12.57 -2.61
CA ILE A 74 -9.90 11.49 -1.65
C ILE A 74 -11.15 11.78 -0.81
N ALA A 75 -11.52 13.06 -0.64
CA ALA A 75 -12.77 13.43 0.03
C ALA A 75 -14.00 12.84 -0.66
N ASP A 76 -13.93 12.61 -1.98
CA ASP A 76 -15.03 12.02 -2.73
C ASP A 76 -15.34 10.58 -2.33
N TRP A 77 -14.36 9.86 -1.79
CA TRP A 77 -14.55 8.48 -1.32
C TRP A 77 -15.19 8.37 0.06
N MET A 78 -15.17 9.45 0.84
CA MET A 78 -15.73 9.48 2.20
C MET A 78 -17.14 10.08 2.23
N ARG A 79 -17.79 10.19 1.07
CA ARG A 79 -19.17 10.67 0.98
C ARG A 79 -20.13 9.69 1.68
N VAL A 80 -21.18 10.27 2.26
CA VAL A 80 -22.32 9.54 2.80
C VAL A 80 -23.54 9.79 1.92
N ASP A 81 -24.42 8.79 1.82
CA ASP A 81 -25.69 8.94 1.13
C ASP A 81 -26.70 9.77 1.95
N ALA A 82 -27.89 10.00 1.40
CA ALA A 82 -28.95 10.77 2.06
C ALA A 82 -29.46 10.13 3.37
N SER A 83 -29.18 8.85 3.61
CA SER A 83 -29.52 8.13 4.84
C SER A 83 -28.39 8.14 5.87
N GLY A 84 -27.26 8.79 5.56
CA GLY A 84 -26.07 8.84 6.42
C GLY A 84 -25.21 7.58 6.36
N LYS A 85 -25.40 6.70 5.39
CA LYS A 85 -24.57 5.50 5.19
C LYS A 85 -23.39 5.81 4.28
N GLY A 86 -22.24 5.20 4.57
CA GLY A 86 -21.06 5.31 3.70
C GLY A 86 -21.29 4.65 2.33
N VAL A 87 -20.59 5.16 1.32
CA VAL A 87 -20.63 4.63 -0.05
C VAL A 87 -19.59 3.54 -0.24
N ILE A 88 -19.94 2.47 -0.97
CA ILE A 88 -18.98 1.45 -1.41
C ILE A 88 -18.39 1.90 -2.75
N ASN A 89 -17.12 2.26 -2.74
CA ASN A 89 -16.37 2.60 -3.94
C ASN A 89 -15.68 1.34 -4.49
N ILE A 90 -15.91 1.02 -5.77
CA ILE A 90 -15.26 -0.10 -6.44
C ILE A 90 -14.25 0.46 -7.45
N LEU A 91 -12.97 0.27 -7.16
CA LEU A 91 -11.87 0.64 -8.06
C LEU A 91 -11.53 -0.57 -8.94
N SER A 92 -12.02 -0.57 -10.18
CA SER A 92 -11.71 -1.66 -11.12
C SER A 92 -10.26 -1.55 -11.60
N ALA A 93 -9.44 -2.51 -11.20
CA ALA A 93 -8.03 -2.62 -11.55
C ALA A 93 -7.75 -3.71 -12.61
N GLU A 94 -8.76 -4.10 -13.41
CA GLU A 94 -8.67 -5.20 -14.38
C GLU A 94 -7.45 -5.09 -15.32
N LYS A 95 -7.12 -3.87 -15.77
CA LYS A 95 -5.96 -3.60 -16.62
C LYS A 95 -4.67 -3.42 -15.81
N LEU A 96 -4.77 -2.83 -14.62
CA LEU A 96 -3.64 -2.56 -13.73
C LEU A 96 -2.99 -3.82 -13.18
N TYR A 97 -3.73 -4.92 -13.09
CA TYR A 97 -3.19 -6.22 -12.70
C TYR A 97 -2.00 -6.64 -13.58
N GLN A 98 -2.00 -6.25 -14.86
CA GLN A 98 -0.89 -6.55 -15.79
C GLN A 98 0.31 -5.60 -15.62
N MET A 99 0.18 -4.59 -14.76
CA MET A 99 1.13 -3.49 -14.56
C MET A 99 1.48 -3.36 -13.07
N PRO A 100 2.14 -4.37 -12.47
CA PRO A 100 2.32 -4.45 -11.01
C PRO A 100 3.06 -3.26 -10.40
N LYS A 101 4.02 -2.66 -11.13
CA LYS A 101 4.76 -1.48 -10.66
C LYS A 101 3.87 -0.24 -10.60
N LEU A 102 3.06 0.02 -11.62
CA LEU A 102 2.09 1.11 -11.60
C LEU A 102 1.04 0.89 -10.52
N TYR A 103 0.56 -0.34 -10.36
CA TYR A 103 -0.40 -0.69 -9.30
C TYR A 103 0.19 -0.37 -7.92
N ALA A 104 1.37 -0.89 -7.59
CA ALA A 104 2.02 -0.65 -6.31
C ALA A 104 2.32 0.85 -6.06
N ALA A 105 2.81 1.56 -7.08
CA ALA A 105 3.05 3.00 -6.99
C ALA A 105 1.76 3.79 -6.71
N SER A 106 0.67 3.46 -7.41
CA SER A 106 -0.62 4.11 -7.25
C SER A 106 -1.21 3.85 -5.87
N LEU A 107 -1.16 2.61 -5.39
CA LEU A 107 -1.66 2.26 -4.06
C LEU A 107 -0.87 2.94 -2.95
N LEU A 108 0.46 2.97 -3.05
CA LEU A 108 1.28 3.67 -2.07
C LEU A 108 1.00 5.18 -2.07
N TRP A 109 0.85 5.77 -3.26
CA TRP A 109 0.47 7.18 -3.37
C TRP A 109 -0.89 7.44 -2.70
N MET A 110 -1.92 6.63 -2.98
CA MET A 110 -3.25 6.78 -2.37
C MET A 110 -3.21 6.67 -0.83
N LEU A 111 -2.47 5.71 -0.28
CA LEU A 111 -2.32 5.56 1.17
C LEU A 111 -1.54 6.73 1.79
N SER A 112 -0.54 7.26 1.08
CA SER A 112 0.23 8.42 1.54
C SER A 112 -0.63 9.69 1.53
N GLU A 113 -1.39 9.91 0.46
CA GLU A 113 -2.30 11.04 0.32
C GLU A 113 -3.41 11.00 1.39
N LEU A 114 -3.97 9.81 1.69
CA LEU A 114 -4.89 9.61 2.81
C LEU A 114 -4.25 10.06 4.14
N TYR A 115 -3.02 9.63 4.41
CA TYR A 115 -2.32 10.00 5.63
C TYR A 115 -2.03 11.51 5.72
N GLU A 116 -1.64 12.14 4.62
CA GLU A 116 -1.30 13.57 4.58
C GLU A 116 -2.55 14.47 4.66
N ARG A 117 -3.64 14.10 4.01
CA ARG A 117 -4.87 14.90 3.95
C ARG A 117 -5.77 14.74 5.15
N LEU A 118 -5.82 13.54 5.75
CA LEU A 118 -6.74 13.29 6.84
C LEU A 118 -6.23 13.88 8.16
N PRO A 119 -7.10 14.55 8.94
CA PRO A 119 -6.74 14.94 10.29
C PRO A 119 -6.64 13.69 11.18
N GLU A 120 -5.80 13.78 12.22
CA GLU A 120 -5.80 12.78 13.29
C GLU A 120 -7.22 12.55 13.80
N ALA A 121 -7.60 11.29 13.91
CA ALA A 121 -8.85 10.86 14.47
C ALA A 121 -8.54 10.20 15.83
N GLY A 122 -9.26 10.62 16.86
CA GLY A 122 -9.21 9.94 18.14
C GLY A 122 -9.84 8.54 18.05
N ASP A 123 -10.28 8.03 19.20
CA ASP A 123 -10.97 6.76 19.26
C ASP A 123 -12.42 6.92 18.79
N LEU A 124 -12.69 6.59 17.52
CA LEU A 124 -14.01 6.68 16.91
C LEU A 124 -14.69 5.31 16.92
N ASP A 125 -16.00 5.28 17.19
CA ASP A 125 -16.81 4.05 17.14
C ASP A 125 -16.80 3.38 15.75
N LYS A 126 -16.57 4.17 14.69
CA LYS A 126 -16.52 3.70 13.30
C LYS A 126 -15.35 4.33 12.56
N PRO A 127 -14.68 3.59 11.66
CA PRO A 127 -13.65 4.16 10.80
C PRO A 127 -14.26 5.19 9.84
N LYS A 128 -13.47 6.20 9.46
CA LYS A 128 -13.82 7.17 8.41
C LYS A 128 -13.81 6.52 7.03
N LEU A 129 -12.92 5.57 6.82
CA LEU A 129 -12.74 4.84 5.57
C LEU A 129 -12.20 3.44 5.86
N VAL A 130 -12.62 2.46 5.06
CA VAL A 130 -12.01 1.12 5.05
C VAL A 130 -11.58 0.81 3.63
N PHE A 131 -10.31 0.46 3.45
CA PHE A 131 -9.73 0.11 2.17
C PHE A 131 -9.45 -1.40 2.11
N PHE A 132 -9.96 -2.05 1.08
CA PHE A 132 -9.72 -3.47 0.80
C PHE A 132 -8.78 -3.59 -0.40
N PHE A 133 -7.63 -4.21 -0.19
CA PHE A 133 -6.69 -4.55 -1.23
C PHE A 133 -6.89 -6.00 -1.62
N ASP A 134 -7.59 -6.21 -2.73
CA ASP A 134 -7.66 -7.53 -3.34
C ASP A 134 -6.34 -7.85 -4.05
N GLU A 135 -6.00 -9.14 -4.07
CA GLU A 135 -4.72 -9.66 -4.56
C GLU A 135 -3.50 -8.91 -4.01
N ALA A 136 -3.46 -8.77 -2.68
CA ALA A 136 -2.43 -8.03 -1.96
C ALA A 136 -1.00 -8.46 -2.30
N HIS A 137 -0.79 -9.69 -2.77
CA HIS A 137 0.51 -10.20 -3.21
C HIS A 137 1.19 -9.32 -4.28
N LEU A 138 0.40 -8.62 -5.11
CA LEU A 138 0.91 -7.71 -6.14
C LEU A 138 1.67 -6.51 -5.58
N LEU A 139 1.39 -6.12 -4.33
CA LEU A 139 2.10 -5.04 -3.64
C LEU A 139 3.50 -5.44 -3.19
N PHE A 140 3.71 -6.73 -2.96
CA PHE A 140 4.86 -7.23 -2.23
C PHE A 140 5.81 -8.06 -3.11
N ASN A 141 5.29 -8.69 -4.16
CA ASN A 141 6.10 -9.47 -5.10
C ASN A 141 7.16 -8.60 -5.78
N ASP A 142 8.42 -8.99 -5.65
CA ASP A 142 9.60 -8.29 -6.18
C ASP A 142 9.70 -6.80 -5.77
N ALA A 143 9.00 -6.41 -4.70
CA ALA A 143 9.07 -5.06 -4.17
C ALA A 143 10.44 -4.83 -3.50
N PRO A 144 11.15 -3.74 -3.85
CA PRO A 144 12.39 -3.39 -3.16
C PRO A 144 12.16 -3.18 -1.67
N GLN A 145 13.16 -3.49 -0.82
CA GLN A 145 13.04 -3.34 0.64
C GLN A 145 12.55 -1.94 1.05
N VAL A 146 13.05 -0.90 0.40
CA VAL A 146 12.64 0.49 0.67
C VAL A 146 11.13 0.72 0.44
N LEU A 147 10.54 0.04 -0.55
CA LEU A 147 9.11 0.11 -0.82
C LEU A 147 8.31 -0.60 0.28
N LEU A 148 8.77 -1.80 0.69
CA LEU A 148 8.17 -2.56 1.79
C LEU A 148 8.18 -1.77 3.10
N ASP A 149 9.32 -1.16 3.45
CA ASP A 149 9.47 -0.33 4.64
C ASP A 149 8.50 0.86 4.63
N LYS A 150 8.32 1.48 3.45
CA LYS A 150 7.39 2.60 3.29
C LYS A 150 5.94 2.15 3.43
N ILE A 151 5.57 1.02 2.83
CA ILE A 151 4.22 0.44 2.98
C ILE A 151 3.93 0.14 4.46
N GLU A 152 4.85 -0.51 5.15
CA GLU A 152 4.73 -0.81 6.58
C GLU A 152 4.53 0.48 7.40
N GLN A 153 5.35 1.51 7.14
CA GLN A 153 5.24 2.81 7.80
C GLN A 153 3.85 3.42 7.58
N VAL A 154 3.37 3.45 6.34
CA VAL A 154 2.07 4.07 6.02
C VAL A 154 0.91 3.30 6.66
N ILE A 155 0.93 1.97 6.61
CA ILE A 155 -0.10 1.14 7.28
C ILE A 155 -0.14 1.40 8.79
N ARG A 156 1.03 1.55 9.42
CA ARG A 156 1.10 1.87 10.85
C ARG A 156 0.52 3.24 11.17
N LEU A 157 0.81 4.24 10.33
CA LEU A 157 0.42 5.63 10.56
C LEU A 157 -1.05 5.90 10.23
N ILE A 158 -1.59 5.28 9.17
CA ILE A 158 -2.96 5.57 8.70
C ILE A 158 -4.03 5.17 9.74
N ARG A 159 -3.70 4.28 10.67
CA ARG A 159 -4.57 3.91 11.80
C ARG A 159 -4.98 5.12 12.62
N SER A 160 -4.08 6.05 12.87
CA SER A 160 -4.38 7.26 13.66
C SER A 160 -5.31 8.24 12.93
N LYS A 161 -5.55 8.02 11.63
CA LYS A 161 -6.52 8.76 10.82
C LYS A 161 -7.91 8.12 10.80
N ALA A 162 -8.12 7.06 11.57
CA ALA A 162 -9.32 6.21 11.54
C ALA A 162 -9.58 5.59 10.16
N VAL A 163 -8.52 5.17 9.47
CA VAL A 163 -8.61 4.39 8.23
C VAL A 163 -8.26 2.94 8.52
N GLY A 164 -9.16 2.03 8.17
CA GLY A 164 -8.91 0.58 8.21
C GLY A 164 -8.32 0.09 6.89
N VAL A 165 -7.32 -0.79 6.96
CA VAL A 165 -6.72 -1.44 5.79
C VAL A 165 -6.85 -2.95 5.91
N TYR A 166 -7.39 -3.58 4.88
CA TYR A 166 -7.54 -5.02 4.76
C TYR A 166 -6.80 -5.52 3.53
N PHE A 167 -5.91 -6.49 3.72
CA PHE A 167 -5.26 -7.20 2.63
C PHE A 167 -5.94 -8.54 2.42
N VAL A 168 -6.43 -8.77 1.22
CA VAL A 168 -7.05 -10.02 0.79
C VAL A 168 -6.05 -10.74 -0.10
N SER A 169 -5.70 -11.97 0.27
CA SER A 169 -4.75 -12.81 -0.45
C SER A 169 -5.13 -14.28 -0.32
N GLN A 170 -4.82 -15.05 -1.35
CA GLN A 170 -5.01 -16.50 -1.35
C GLN A 170 -4.00 -17.21 -0.45
N ASN A 171 -2.77 -16.67 -0.35
CA ASN A 171 -1.72 -17.21 0.50
C ASN A 171 -1.21 -16.13 1.47
N PRO A 172 -1.28 -16.38 2.79
CA PRO A 172 -0.71 -15.47 3.79
C PRO A 172 0.79 -15.24 3.62
N ALA A 173 1.52 -16.20 3.06
CA ALA A 173 2.96 -16.09 2.81
C ALA A 173 3.32 -15.05 1.74
N ASP A 174 2.35 -14.58 0.96
CA ASP A 174 2.57 -13.52 -0.04
C ASP A 174 2.60 -12.11 0.59
N ILE A 175 2.25 -12.00 1.87
CA ILE A 175 2.31 -10.75 2.63
C ILE A 175 3.53 -10.81 3.57
N PRO A 176 4.43 -9.81 3.53
CA PRO A 176 5.62 -9.79 4.39
C PRO A 176 5.27 -9.82 5.88
N ASP A 177 6.07 -10.54 6.68
CA ASP A 177 5.87 -10.67 8.13
C ASP A 177 5.78 -9.33 8.85
N ALA A 178 6.57 -8.33 8.41
CA ALA A 178 6.56 -6.98 8.98
C ALA A 178 5.19 -6.30 8.80
N VAL A 179 4.55 -6.49 7.63
CA VAL A 179 3.20 -5.99 7.35
C VAL A 179 2.17 -6.83 8.09
N LEU A 180 2.30 -8.16 8.08
CA LEU A 180 1.42 -9.05 8.86
C LEU A 180 1.42 -8.68 10.35
N GLY A 181 2.56 -8.29 10.91
CA GLY A 181 2.68 -7.84 12.30
C GLY A 181 1.81 -6.62 12.65
N GLN A 182 1.55 -5.73 11.67
CA GLN A 182 0.72 -4.54 11.87
C GLN A 182 -0.79 -4.82 11.76
N LEU A 183 -1.17 -5.95 11.18
CA LEU A 183 -2.57 -6.30 10.93
C LEU A 183 -3.15 -7.02 12.15
N GLY A 184 -4.00 -6.31 12.90
CA GLY A 184 -4.59 -6.80 14.15
C GLY A 184 -5.72 -7.81 13.96
N ASN A 185 -6.49 -7.66 12.88
CA ASN A 185 -7.67 -8.46 12.59
C ASN A 185 -7.37 -9.51 11.51
N ARG A 186 -7.87 -10.72 11.70
CA ARG A 186 -7.69 -11.86 10.79
C ARG A 186 -9.00 -12.57 10.52
N VAL A 187 -9.23 -12.87 9.25
CA VAL A 187 -10.28 -13.77 8.76
C VAL A 187 -9.57 -14.77 7.86
N GLN A 188 -9.49 -16.02 8.29
CA GLN A 188 -8.78 -17.08 7.58
C GLN A 188 -9.78 -18.13 7.13
N HIS A 189 -9.94 -18.27 5.82
CA HIS A 189 -10.70 -19.36 5.23
C HIS A 189 -9.87 -20.66 5.20
N ALA A 190 -10.53 -21.76 4.86
CA ALA A 190 -9.90 -23.07 4.73
C ALA A 190 -8.66 -23.03 3.82
N LEU A 191 -7.56 -23.62 4.28
CA LEU A 191 -6.36 -23.87 3.48
C LEU A 191 -6.18 -25.37 3.35
N ARG A 192 -5.99 -25.86 2.13
CA ARG A 192 -5.76 -27.28 1.88
C ARG A 192 -4.26 -27.54 1.80
N ALA A 193 -3.75 -28.37 2.70
CA ALA A 193 -2.33 -28.68 2.78
C ALA A 193 -2.00 -30.02 2.12
N PHE A 194 -1.64 -29.99 0.83
CA PHE A 194 -1.23 -31.21 0.09
C PHE A 194 0.28 -31.26 -0.15
N THR A 195 0.91 -30.10 -0.23
CA THR A 195 2.36 -29.97 -0.47
C THR A 195 3.08 -29.41 0.75
N PRO A 196 4.42 -29.56 0.84
CA PRO A 196 5.21 -28.89 1.88
C PRO A 196 5.04 -27.36 1.87
N LYS A 197 4.82 -26.75 0.70
CA LYS A 197 4.55 -25.31 0.57
C LYS A 197 3.23 -24.95 1.25
N ASP A 198 2.19 -25.75 1.04
CA ASP A 198 0.87 -25.50 1.63
C ASP A 198 0.89 -25.70 3.14
N GLN A 199 1.61 -26.72 3.63
CA GLN A 199 1.80 -26.93 5.08
C GLN A 199 2.49 -25.71 5.72
N LYS A 200 3.49 -25.14 5.06
CA LYS A 200 4.13 -23.90 5.51
C LYS A 200 3.12 -22.73 5.52
N ALA A 201 2.27 -22.61 4.50
CA ALA A 201 1.25 -21.57 4.44
C ALA A 201 0.23 -21.69 5.59
N VAL A 202 -0.27 -22.90 5.87
CA VAL A 202 -1.16 -23.16 7.03
C VAL A 202 -0.48 -22.77 8.33
N LYS A 203 0.78 -23.17 8.51
CA LYS A 203 1.54 -22.87 9.72
C LYS A 203 1.74 -21.36 9.89
N THR A 204 2.13 -20.65 8.83
CA THR A 204 2.25 -19.19 8.83
C THR A 204 0.91 -18.53 9.18
N ALA A 205 -0.18 -18.97 8.54
CA ALA A 205 -1.53 -18.47 8.85
C ALA A 205 -1.85 -18.63 10.35
N ALA A 206 -1.65 -19.83 10.89
CA ALA A 206 -1.92 -20.14 12.29
C ALA A 206 -1.08 -19.29 13.26
N GLN A 207 0.21 -19.11 12.96
CA GLN A 207 1.14 -18.32 13.79
C GLN A 207 0.84 -16.81 13.78
N THR A 208 0.19 -16.31 12.71
CA THR A 208 -0.22 -14.91 12.65
C THR A 208 -1.48 -14.61 13.46
N MET A 209 -2.24 -15.65 13.85
CA MET A 209 -3.40 -15.53 14.72
C MET A 209 -2.98 -15.61 16.20
N ARG A 210 -3.87 -15.23 17.13
CA ARG A 210 -3.59 -15.41 18.57
C ARG A 210 -3.46 -16.91 18.88
N ALA A 211 -2.71 -17.31 19.90
CA ALA A 211 -2.84 -18.69 20.39
C ALA A 211 -4.22 -18.88 21.05
N ASN A 212 -4.89 -20.02 20.80
CA ASN A 212 -6.11 -20.42 21.51
C ASN A 212 -5.82 -21.64 22.41
N PRO A 213 -6.08 -21.60 23.72
CA PRO A 213 -5.91 -22.78 24.57
C PRO A 213 -6.98 -23.86 24.33
N ALA A 214 -8.13 -23.52 23.73
CA ALA A 214 -9.24 -24.45 23.53
C ALA A 214 -9.07 -25.35 22.29
N PHE A 215 -8.29 -24.92 21.28
CA PHE A 215 -8.07 -25.69 20.06
C PHE A 215 -6.77 -25.29 19.35
N SER A 216 -6.28 -26.17 18.48
CA SER A 216 -5.15 -25.86 17.60
C SER A 216 -5.62 -25.07 16.38
N THR A 217 -5.17 -23.82 16.25
CA THR A 217 -5.43 -22.97 15.09
C THR A 217 -5.02 -23.65 13.77
N GLU A 218 -3.88 -24.34 13.77
CA GLU A 218 -3.35 -25.03 12.59
C GLU A 218 -4.24 -26.21 12.15
N GLN A 219 -4.82 -26.95 13.10
CA GLN A 219 -5.78 -28.01 12.80
C GLN A 219 -7.11 -27.42 12.34
N ALA A 220 -7.63 -26.43 13.05
CA ALA A 220 -8.88 -25.76 12.72
C ALA A 220 -8.87 -25.23 11.29
N ILE A 221 -7.80 -24.55 10.85
CA ILE A 221 -7.66 -24.03 9.48
C ILE A 221 -7.79 -25.13 8.41
N GLN A 222 -7.28 -26.33 8.67
CA GLN A 222 -7.33 -27.45 7.73
C GLN A 222 -8.71 -28.12 7.67
N GLU A 223 -9.41 -28.13 8.81
CA GLU A 223 -10.71 -28.77 9.00
C GLU A 223 -11.89 -27.92 8.52
N LEU A 224 -11.69 -26.61 8.32
CA LEU A 224 -12.72 -25.69 7.81
C LEU A 224 -13.36 -26.20 6.49
N GLY A 225 -14.69 -26.15 6.47
CA GLY A 225 -15.52 -26.35 5.29
C GLY A 225 -15.51 -25.15 4.34
N THR A 226 -16.10 -25.33 3.16
CA THR A 226 -16.29 -24.24 2.20
C THR A 226 -17.25 -23.19 2.76
N GLY A 227 -16.85 -21.93 2.74
CA GLY A 227 -17.62 -20.81 3.31
C GLY A 227 -17.43 -20.61 4.81
N GLU A 228 -16.71 -21.52 5.49
CA GLU A 228 -16.32 -21.32 6.88
C GLU A 228 -15.03 -20.49 6.97
N ALA A 229 -14.88 -19.78 8.09
CA ALA A 229 -13.70 -18.98 8.37
C ALA A 229 -13.38 -19.03 9.86
N LEU A 230 -12.09 -19.08 10.16
CA LEU A 230 -11.57 -18.83 11.48
C LEU A 230 -11.27 -17.34 11.62
N VAL A 231 -11.78 -16.71 12.68
CA VAL A 231 -11.68 -15.26 12.89
C VAL A 231 -10.91 -14.97 14.18
N SER A 232 -10.01 -13.99 14.12
CA SER A 232 -9.27 -13.49 15.28
C SER A 232 -9.21 -11.97 15.18
N PHE A 233 -9.97 -11.26 16.02
CA PHE A 233 -10.06 -9.80 16.03
C PHE A 233 -9.47 -9.20 17.29
N LEU A 234 -9.09 -7.93 17.28
CA LEU A 234 -8.69 -7.22 18.49
C LEU A 234 -9.90 -6.94 19.40
N ASP A 235 -9.70 -7.03 20.70
CA ASP A 235 -10.63 -6.56 21.73
C ASP A 235 -10.44 -5.06 22.01
N GLU A 236 -11.32 -4.51 22.86
CA GLU A 236 -11.34 -3.09 23.27
C GLU A 236 -10.03 -2.61 23.93
N LYS A 237 -9.14 -3.52 24.34
CA LYS A 237 -7.83 -3.20 24.93
C LYS A 237 -6.69 -3.40 23.93
N ALA A 238 -7.01 -3.51 22.63
CA ALA A 238 -6.08 -3.87 21.57
C ALA A 238 -5.36 -5.22 21.80
N ALA A 239 -5.92 -6.10 22.63
CA ALA A 239 -5.47 -7.47 22.77
C ALA A 239 -6.28 -8.35 21.81
N ARG A 240 -5.63 -9.24 21.04
CA ARG A 240 -6.34 -10.16 20.14
C ARG A 240 -7.35 -10.99 20.93
N ARG A 241 -8.55 -11.28 20.44
CA ARG A 241 -9.60 -12.11 21.03
C ARG A 241 -10.09 -13.13 19.99
N TRP A 242 -10.46 -14.29 20.52
CA TRP A 242 -11.13 -15.37 19.82
C TRP A 242 -12.64 -15.29 20.07
#